data_AF-A0A938QXI5-F1
#
_entry.id   AF-A0A938QXI5-F1
#
_cell.length_a   1.000
_cell.length_b   1.000
_cell.length_c   1.000
_cell.angle_alpha   90.00
_cell.angle_beta   90.00
_cell.angle_gamma   90.00
#
_symmetry.space_group_name_H-M   'P 1'
#
loop_
_entity.id
_entity.type
_entity.pdbx_description
1 polymer ?
#
loop_
_entity_poly.entity_id
_entity_poly.type
_entity_poly.pdbx_seq_one_letter_code
_entity_poly.pdbx_strand_id
1 'polypeptide(L)'
;MTVGVDPAFGPWWPLSDEAVRREAPDAPGAVQLRRADGKPVVYPRGRSAMVFYLYAARSTREALLRLFRDELLEPGARGEGPLVFRVRAGGDDARASIEQLFGSFVAEFGRAPILHPDDDDDE
;
A
#
# COMPACT_ATOMS: atom_id res chain seq x y z
N MET A 1 4.96 -0.98 -20.41
CA MET A 1 4.60 -2.18 -19.62
C MET A 1 3.39 -1.78 -18.81
N THR A 2 2.25 -2.46 -18.98
CA THR A 2 1.06 -2.15 -18.18
C THR A 2 1.30 -2.71 -16.79
N VAL A 3 1.23 -1.88 -15.74
CA VAL A 3 1.23 -2.37 -14.35
C VAL A 3 0.08 -3.37 -14.23
N GLY A 4 0.42 -4.66 -14.30
CA GLY A 4 -0.55 -5.75 -14.37
C GLY A 4 -1.43 -5.72 -13.13
N VAL A 5 -2.74 -5.76 -13.33
CA VAL A 5 -3.67 -6.00 -12.24
C VAL A 5 -3.45 -7.44 -11.78
N ASP A 6 -2.68 -7.65 -10.72
CA ASP A 6 -2.53 -8.98 -10.12
C ASP A 6 -3.91 -9.43 -9.59
N PRO A 7 -4.55 -10.45 -10.20
CA PRO A 7 -5.91 -10.84 -9.86
C PRO A 7 -6.00 -11.48 -8.47
N ALA A 8 -4.88 -11.77 -7.82
CA ALA A 8 -4.85 -12.33 -6.48
C ALA A 8 -5.04 -11.27 -5.37
N PHE A 9 -4.98 -9.98 -5.69
CA PHE A 9 -5.46 -8.96 -4.77
C PHE A 9 -6.98 -8.85 -4.80
N GLY A 10 -7.56 -8.75 -3.61
CA GLY A 10 -8.98 -8.48 -3.45
C GLY A 10 -9.40 -7.06 -3.90
N PRO A 11 -10.68 -6.71 -3.68
CA PRO A 11 -11.20 -5.38 -3.99
C PRO A 11 -10.52 -4.29 -3.15
N TRP A 12 -10.68 -3.05 -3.60
CA TRP A 12 -10.25 -1.86 -2.87
C TRP A 12 -11.28 -1.47 -1.81
N TRP A 13 -10.82 -1.22 -0.59
CA TRP A 13 -11.61 -0.80 0.55
C TRP A 13 -11.12 0.55 1.08
N PRO A 14 -12.00 1.40 1.64
CA PRO A 14 -11.56 2.62 2.33
C PRO A 14 -10.62 2.27 3.47
N LEU A 15 -9.56 3.06 3.66
CA LEU A 15 -8.70 2.93 4.84
C LEU A 15 -9.41 3.57 6.04
N SER A 16 -10.27 2.80 6.71
CA SER A 16 -10.96 3.18 7.94
C SER A 16 -10.86 2.06 8.97
N ASP A 17 -10.98 2.37 10.27
CA ASP A 17 -10.89 1.35 11.34
C ASP A 17 -11.90 0.21 11.10
N GLU A 18 -13.14 0.53 10.73
CA GLU A 18 -14.18 -0.45 10.42
C GLU A 18 -13.80 -1.38 9.26
N ALA A 19 -13.34 -0.80 8.13
CA ALA A 19 -12.98 -1.57 6.95
C ALA A 19 -11.73 -2.42 7.18
N VAL A 20 -10.73 -1.90 7.90
CA VAL A 20 -9.53 -2.68 8.27
C VAL A 20 -9.90 -3.87 9.14
N ARG A 21 -10.77 -3.69 10.15
CA ARG A 21 -11.19 -4.81 11.02
C ARG A 21 -12.00 -5.86 10.27
N ARG A 22 -12.85 -5.44 9.33
CA ARG A 22 -13.73 -6.35 8.57
C ARG A 22 -12.99 -7.08 7.45
N GLU A 23 -12.17 -6.37 6.68
CA GLU A 23 -11.65 -6.86 5.39
C GLU A 23 -10.18 -7.29 5.46
N ALA A 24 -9.38 -6.72 6.38
CA ALA A 24 -7.99 -7.13 6.52
C ALA A 24 -7.89 -8.42 7.35
N PRO A 25 -7.29 -9.49 6.82
CA PRO A 25 -7.12 -10.74 7.55
C PRO A 25 -6.14 -10.58 8.71
N ASP A 26 -6.45 -11.28 9.80
CA ASP A 26 -5.53 -11.44 10.94
C ASP A 26 -4.51 -12.57 10.66
N ALA A 27 -3.82 -12.44 9.53
CA ALA A 27 -2.89 -13.42 8.99
C ALA A 27 -1.86 -12.71 8.09
N PRO A 28 -0.79 -13.41 7.66
CA PRO A 28 0.20 -12.84 6.77
C PRO A 28 -0.38 -12.46 5.40
N GLY A 29 0.17 -11.41 4.80
CA GLY A 29 -0.26 -10.97 3.48
C GLY A 29 0.39 -9.69 2.98
N ALA A 30 0.19 -9.43 1.70
CA ALA A 30 0.62 -8.23 1.01
C ALA A 30 -0.51 -7.19 0.97
N VAL A 31 -0.14 -5.92 1.10
CA VAL A 31 -1.06 -4.78 1.11
C VAL A 31 -0.57 -3.73 0.12
N GLN A 32 -1.51 -3.15 -0.61
CA GLN A 32 -1.28 -1.96 -1.42
C GLN A 32 -2.18 -0.83 -0.96
N LEU A 33 -1.68 0.40 -0.99
CA LEU A 33 -2.46 1.60 -0.75
C LEU A 33 -2.35 2.56 -1.92
N ARG A 34 -3.47 3.25 -2.19
CA ARG A 34 -3.55 4.34 -3.17
C ARG A 34 -4.51 5.41 -2.69
N ARG A 35 -4.47 6.58 -3.32
CA ARG A 35 -5.43 7.67 -3.10
C ARG A 35 -6.84 7.24 -3.52
N ALA A 36 -7.82 7.50 -2.67
CA ALA A 36 -9.22 7.12 -2.89
C ALA A 36 -9.84 7.82 -4.11
N ASP A 37 -9.44 9.07 -4.37
CA ASP A 37 -9.92 9.87 -5.50
C ASP A 37 -9.26 9.48 -6.85
N GLY A 38 -8.32 8.54 -6.82
CA GLY A 38 -7.58 8.08 -8.01
C GLY A 38 -6.68 9.14 -8.63
N LYS A 39 -6.53 10.33 -8.02
CA LYS A 39 -5.65 11.37 -8.55
C LYS A 39 -4.21 10.93 -8.36
N PRO A 40 -3.39 10.95 -9.42
CA PRO A 40 -2.04 10.46 -9.29
C PRO A 40 -1.12 11.49 -8.64
N VAL A 41 -0.18 10.99 -7.85
CA VAL A 41 1.00 11.71 -7.37
C VAL A 41 2.01 11.81 -8.51
N VAL A 42 2.78 12.91 -8.54
CA VAL A 42 3.84 13.12 -9.54
C VAL A 42 5.14 12.51 -9.04
N TYR A 43 5.76 11.70 -9.89
CA TYR A 43 7.05 11.07 -9.67
C TYR A 43 8.04 11.50 -10.78
N PRO A 44 9.37 11.35 -10.59
CA PRO A 44 10.38 11.78 -11.55
C PRO A 44 10.16 11.28 -12.99
N ARG A 45 9.66 10.04 -13.14
CA ARG A 45 9.47 9.40 -14.45
C ARG A 45 8.00 9.19 -14.83
N GLY A 46 7.04 9.68 -14.04
CA GLY A 46 5.63 9.44 -14.33
C GLY A 46 4.67 9.86 -13.24
N ARG A 47 3.48 9.28 -13.25
CA ARG A 47 2.39 9.61 -12.33
C ARG A 47 1.71 8.33 -11.87
N SER A 48 1.46 8.20 -10.56
CA SER A 48 0.77 7.03 -10.01
C SER A 48 -0.09 7.41 -8.81
N ALA A 49 -1.26 6.79 -8.69
CA ALA A 49 -2.11 6.94 -7.50
C ALA A 49 -1.63 6.08 -6.32
N MET A 50 -0.73 5.11 -6.56
CA MET A 50 -0.19 4.24 -5.51
C MET A 50 0.74 5.04 -4.61
N VAL A 51 0.59 4.86 -3.31
CA VAL A 51 1.32 5.61 -2.28
C VAL A 51 2.04 4.72 -1.29
N PHE A 52 1.70 3.43 -1.20
CA PHE A 52 2.37 2.50 -0.29
C PHE A 52 2.20 1.02 -0.70
N TYR A 53 3.17 0.21 -0.30
CA TYR A 53 3.22 -1.24 -0.49
C TYR A 53 3.76 -1.87 0.78
N LEU A 54 3.20 -2.99 1.24
CA LEU A 54 3.63 -3.63 2.49
C LEU A 54 3.49 -5.14 2.38
N TYR A 55 4.42 -5.86 3.01
CA TYR A 55 4.19 -7.24 3.42
C TYR A 55 4.11 -7.30 4.95
N ALA A 56 3.02 -7.87 5.48
CA ALA A 56 2.88 -8.15 6.90
C ALA A 56 3.08 -9.65 7.13
N ALA A 57 4.15 -10.02 7.84
CA ALA A 57 4.51 -11.42 8.07
C ALA A 57 3.68 -12.12 9.16
N ARG A 58 2.88 -11.39 9.94
CA ARG A 58 2.06 -11.94 11.04
C ARG A 58 0.58 -11.65 10.84
N SER A 59 0.21 -10.36 10.82
CA SER A 59 -1.16 -9.91 10.66
C SER A 59 -1.21 -8.64 9.82
N THR A 60 -1.86 -8.72 8.65
CA THR A 60 -2.12 -7.52 7.82
C THR A 60 -3.00 -6.51 8.55
N ARG A 61 -3.96 -6.99 9.34
CA ARG A 61 -4.83 -6.14 10.15
C ARG A 61 -4.04 -5.35 11.18
N GLU A 62 -3.24 -6.01 12.01
CA GLU A 62 -2.44 -5.31 13.03
C GLU A 62 -1.44 -4.35 12.37
N ALA A 63 -0.83 -4.74 11.26
CA ALA A 63 0.11 -3.88 10.54
C ALA A 63 -0.58 -2.61 10.03
N LEU A 64 -1.77 -2.71 9.44
CA LEU A 64 -2.56 -1.55 9.00
C LEU A 64 -2.98 -0.66 10.18
N LEU A 65 -3.52 -1.25 11.24
CA LEU A 65 -3.94 -0.51 12.45
C LEU A 65 -2.78 0.24 13.11
N ARG A 66 -1.57 -0.35 13.10
CA ARG A 66 -0.38 0.25 13.70
C ARG A 66 0.24 1.30 12.80
N LEU A 67 0.52 0.95 11.54
CA LEU A 67 1.30 1.79 10.63
C LEU A 67 0.53 2.99 10.10
N PHE A 68 -0.81 2.92 10.06
CA PHE A 68 -1.67 3.97 9.51
C PHE A 68 -2.65 4.51 10.56
N ARG A 69 -2.30 4.43 11.85
CA ARG A 69 -3.17 4.87 12.94
C ARG A 69 -3.67 6.30 12.77
N ASP A 70 -2.79 7.20 12.33
CA ASP A 70 -3.10 8.59 12.02
C ASP A 70 -4.15 8.71 10.91
N GLU A 71 -3.97 8.01 9.77
CA GLU A 71 -4.95 7.97 8.68
C GLU A 71 -6.30 7.37 9.09
N LEU A 72 -6.30 6.40 10.01
CA LEU A 72 -7.52 5.77 10.52
C LEU A 72 -8.29 6.70 11.48
N LEU A 73 -7.59 7.60 12.18
CA LEU A 73 -8.20 8.60 13.07
C LEU A 73 -8.66 9.84 12.28
N GLU A 74 -7.85 10.28 11.33
CA GLU A 74 -8.10 11.44 10.48
C GLU A 74 -7.72 11.11 9.03
N PRO A 75 -8.71 10.79 8.16
CA PRO A 75 -8.45 10.44 6.78
C PRO A 75 -7.72 11.56 6.01
N GLY A 76 -6.55 11.26 5.47
CA GLY A 76 -5.70 12.23 4.78
C GLY A 76 -4.71 13.00 5.66
N ALA A 77 -4.52 12.62 6.93
CA ALA A 77 -3.52 13.17 7.84
C ALA A 77 -2.10 13.24 7.25
N ARG A 78 -1.77 12.37 6.29
CA ARG A 78 -0.48 12.30 5.58
C ARG A 78 -0.39 13.17 4.33
N GLY A 79 -1.38 14.01 4.06
CA GLY A 79 -1.37 14.96 2.93
C GLY A 79 -1.78 14.37 1.57
N GLU A 80 -2.00 13.05 1.48
CA GLU A 80 -2.41 12.37 0.24
C GLU A 80 -3.93 12.28 0.06
N GLY A 81 -4.69 12.88 0.99
CA GLY A 81 -6.13 12.71 1.09
C GLY A 81 -6.52 11.29 1.52
N PRO A 82 -7.82 10.97 1.53
CA PRO A 82 -8.29 9.66 1.96
C PRO A 82 -7.67 8.53 1.13
N LEU A 83 -7.27 7.46 1.81
CA LEU A 83 -6.63 6.31 1.19
C LEU A 83 -7.61 5.14 1.04
N VAL A 84 -7.33 4.27 0.08
CA VAL A 84 -7.93 2.94 -0.04
C VAL A 84 -6.84 1.89 -0.01
N PHE A 85 -7.15 0.72 0.55
CA PHE A 85 -6.24 -0.43 0.61
C PHE A 85 -6.85 -1.65 -0.07
N ARG A 86 -5.99 -2.57 -0.51
CA ARG A 86 -6.39 -3.93 -0.89
C ARG A 86 -5.36 -4.92 -0.40
N VAL A 87 -5.80 -6.16 -0.18
CA VAL A 87 -4.97 -7.21 0.41
C VAL A 87 -4.90 -8.42 -0.53
N ARG A 88 -3.73 -9.04 -0.54
CA ARG A 88 -3.52 -10.41 -1.00
C ARG A 88 -3.05 -11.24 0.19
N ALA A 89 -3.89 -12.15 0.66
CA ALA A 89 -3.51 -13.06 1.74
C ALA A 89 -2.41 -14.02 1.25
N GLY A 90 -1.48 -14.39 2.13
CA GLY A 90 -0.46 -15.40 1.82
C GLY A 90 0.89 -15.18 2.50
N GLY A 91 1.71 -16.22 2.43
CA GLY A 91 3.10 -16.25 2.91
C GLY A 91 4.08 -15.72 1.85
N ASP A 92 5.06 -16.55 1.50
CA ASP A 92 6.16 -16.20 0.61
C ASP A 92 5.71 -15.75 -0.79
N ASP A 93 4.66 -16.35 -1.37
CA ASP A 93 4.15 -15.93 -2.67
C ASP A 93 3.59 -14.49 -2.65
N ALA A 94 2.89 -14.11 -1.58
CA ALA A 94 2.36 -12.76 -1.42
C ALA A 94 3.51 -11.77 -1.21
N ARG A 95 4.53 -12.16 -0.44
CA ARG A 95 5.76 -11.39 -0.23
C ARG A 95 6.50 -11.14 -1.54
N ALA A 96 6.83 -12.20 -2.28
CA ALA A 96 7.55 -12.09 -3.54
C ALA A 96 6.78 -11.22 -4.56
N SER A 97 5.45 -11.34 -4.57
CA SER A 97 4.61 -10.56 -5.47
C SER A 97 4.62 -9.07 -5.11
N ILE A 98 4.53 -8.69 -3.83
CA ILE A 98 4.56 -7.27 -3.45
C ILE A 98 5.96 -6.66 -3.63
N GLU A 99 7.02 -7.43 -3.37
CA GLU A 99 8.41 -7.02 -3.63
C GLU A 99 8.64 -6.76 -5.14
N GLN A 100 8.14 -7.64 -6.01
CA GLN A 100 8.20 -7.43 -7.46
C GLN A 100 7.43 -6.19 -7.91
N LEU A 101 6.23 -5.98 -7.37
CA LEU A 101 5.40 -4.81 -7.69
C LEU A 101 6.05 -3.50 -7.21
N PHE A 102 6.67 -3.51 -6.04
CA PHE A 102 7.44 -2.37 -5.53
C PHE A 102 8.66 -2.09 -6.41
N GLY A 103 9.47 -3.11 -6.74
CA GLY A 103 10.63 -2.95 -7.62
C GLY A 103 10.24 -2.42 -9.00
N SER A 104 9.14 -2.92 -9.56
CA SER A 104 8.59 -2.45 -10.83
C SER A 104 8.11 -0.99 -10.74
N PHE A 105 7.48 -0.62 -9.63
CA PHE A 105 7.08 0.77 -9.36
C PHE A 105 8.30 1.70 -9.34
N VAL A 106 9.35 1.35 -8.60
CA VAL A 106 10.57 2.18 -8.51
C VAL A 106 11.25 2.29 -9.88
N ALA A 107 11.35 1.19 -10.63
CA ALA A 107 11.93 1.21 -11.97
C ALA A 107 11.15 2.13 -12.93
N GLU A 108 9.81 2.07 -12.89
CA GLU A 108 8.92 2.83 -13.75
C GLU A 108 8.85 4.31 -13.37
N PHE A 109 8.70 4.63 -12.08
CA PHE A 109 8.45 5.99 -11.58
C PHE A 109 9.70 6.72 -11.08
N GLY A 110 10.80 5.99 -10.87
CA GLY A 110 12.12 6.54 -10.54
C GLY A 110 12.38 6.77 -9.05
N ARG A 111 11.47 6.40 -8.15
CA ARG A 111 11.63 6.45 -6.69
C ARG A 111 10.59 5.57 -5.98
N ALA A 112 10.76 5.37 -4.68
CA ALA A 112 9.76 4.73 -3.84
C ALA A 112 8.43 5.53 -3.80
N PRO A 113 7.29 4.86 -3.56
CA PRO A 113 6.00 5.50 -3.32
C PRO A 113 6.09 6.53 -2.19
N ILE A 114 5.34 7.63 -2.31
CA ILE A 114 5.54 8.82 -1.46
C ILE A 114 5.40 8.58 0.06
N LEU A 115 4.64 7.56 0.49
CA LEU A 115 4.47 7.26 1.92
C LEU A 115 5.38 6.14 2.43
N HIS A 116 6.24 5.56 1.57
CA HIS A 116 7.32 4.71 2.06
C HIS A 116 8.32 5.58 2.81
N PRO A 117 8.84 5.13 3.97
CA PRO A 117 9.99 5.80 4.57
C PRO A 117 11.10 5.85 3.53
N ASP A 118 11.73 7.01 3.37
CA ASP A 118 12.93 7.12 2.54
C ASP A 118 14.00 6.20 3.16
N ASP A 119 14.69 5.42 2.34
CA ASP A 119 15.88 4.67 2.78
C ASP A 119 17.04 5.64 3.13
N ASP A 120 16.89 6.95 2.87
CA ASP A 120 17.85 8.02 3.19
C ASP A 120 17.91 8.40 4.70
N ASP A 121 17.72 7.42 5.60
CA ASP A 121 18.27 7.45 6.97
C ASP A 121 19.60 6.65 7.00
N ASP A 122 20.48 6.90 6.02
CA ASP A 122 21.93 6.63 6.15
C ASP A 122 22.55 7.85 6.85
N GLU A 123 22.49 7.90 8.19
CA GLU A 123 23.44 8.65 9.04
C GLU A 123 24.55 7.73 9.57
#